data_AF-A0A852TDF3-F1
#
_entry.id   AF-A0A852TDF3-F1
#
_cell.length_a   1.000
_cell.length_b   1.000
_cell.length_c   1.000
_cell.angle_alpha   90.00
_cell.angle_beta   90.00
_cell.angle_gamma   90.00
#
_symmetry.space_group_name_H-M   'P 1'
#
loop_
_entity.id
_entity.type
_entity.pdbx_description
1 polymer ?
#
loop_
_entity_poly.entity_id
_entity_poly.type
_entity_poly.pdbx_seq_one_letter_code
_entity_poly.pdbx_strand_id
1 'polypeptide(L)'
;MIKYGNEILIKGELSVIQRFIELGEGYSDLYELLELAKANQHRLLHMMAFHTTKNEKQVTSLAVIMQLTDPGKFQALYICREGIPNPKFTPNKRYDLFQQTAEELGKQIIQLSVKPSSIFHEKELYYQHLIAILRLNHYIKPLH
;
A
#
# COMPACT_ATOMS: atom_id res chain seq x y z
N MET A 1 12.25 14.13 40.52
CA MET A 1 11.86 12.71 40.43
C MET A 1 10.34 12.64 40.40
N ILE A 2 9.75 12.48 39.22
CA ILE A 2 8.34 12.08 39.05
C ILE A 2 8.37 11.04 37.92
N LYS A 3 8.02 9.79 38.26
CA LYS A 3 7.87 8.69 37.31
C LYS A 3 6.41 8.66 36.86
N TYR A 4 6.16 8.84 35.57
CA TYR A 4 5.01 8.25 34.89
C TYR A 4 5.54 7.38 33.75
N GLY A 5 4.86 6.26 33.51
CA GLY A 5 5.39 5.04 32.90
C GLY A 5 5.97 5.19 31.50
N ASN A 6 6.99 4.38 31.22
CA ASN A 6 7.48 3.88 29.92
C ASN A 6 7.33 4.74 28.64
N GLU A 7 7.40 6.06 28.72
CA GLU A 7 7.62 6.90 27.54
C GLU A 7 9.10 7.23 27.41
N ILE A 8 9.74 6.61 26.42
CA ILE A 8 11.05 7.04 25.94
C ILE A 8 10.81 8.33 25.15
N LEU A 9 11.06 9.47 25.79
CA LEU A 9 11.16 10.77 25.12
C LEU A 9 12.41 10.76 24.22
N ILE A 10 12.26 10.32 22.98
CA ILE A 10 13.22 10.60 21.91
C ILE A 10 12.98 12.05 21.46
N LYS A 11 14.04 12.86 21.45
CA LYS A 11 14.05 14.28 21.04
C LYS A 11 13.03 14.62 19.94
N GLY A 12 12.05 15.47 20.26
CA GLY A 12 11.53 16.58 19.43
C GLY A 12 10.91 16.32 18.04
N GLU A 13 11.03 15.14 17.45
CA GLU A 13 10.43 14.81 16.15
C GLU A 13 9.36 13.75 16.34
N LEU A 14 8.09 14.12 16.11
CA LEU A 14 7.02 13.13 15.99
C LEU A 14 7.41 12.12 14.89
N SER A 15 7.55 10.85 15.26
CA SER A 15 7.89 9.77 14.34
C SER A 15 6.76 9.55 13.34
N VAL A 16 7.13 9.39 12.06
CA VAL A 16 6.17 9.10 11.00
C VAL A 16 5.73 7.65 11.11
N ILE A 17 4.41 7.41 11.19
CA ILE A 17 3.86 6.05 11.23
C ILE A 17 3.38 5.69 9.83
N GLN A 18 3.92 4.62 9.25
CA GLN A 18 3.49 4.10 7.94
C GLN A 18 2.95 2.69 8.14
N ARG A 19 1.75 2.40 7.63
CA ARG A 19 1.12 1.10 7.84
C ARG A 19 0.32 0.67 6.62
N PHE A 20 0.49 -0.60 6.26
CA PHE A 20 -0.42 -1.26 5.33
C PHE A 20 -1.75 -1.59 6.01
N ILE A 21 -2.85 -1.24 5.36
CA ILE A 21 -4.21 -1.57 5.79
C ILE A 21 -4.77 -2.51 4.71
N GLU A 22 -4.81 -3.82 5.01
CA GLU A 22 -5.38 -4.80 4.11
C GLU A 22 -6.90 -4.67 4.08
N LEU A 23 -7.47 -4.53 2.88
CA LEU A 23 -8.92 -4.58 2.67
C LEU A 23 -9.37 -6.03 2.45
N GLY A 24 -8.57 -6.80 1.71
CA GLY A 24 -8.79 -8.23 1.46
C GLY A 24 -8.10 -8.71 0.19
N GLU A 25 -8.62 -9.79 -0.41
CA GLU A 25 -8.13 -10.42 -1.65
C GLU A 25 -9.22 -10.51 -2.74
N GLY A 26 -10.43 -10.03 -2.46
CA GLY A 26 -11.64 -10.24 -3.25
C GLY A 26 -11.98 -9.14 -4.24
N TYR A 27 -13.06 -9.35 -5.00
CA TYR A 27 -13.60 -8.38 -5.96
C TYR A 27 -14.24 -7.17 -5.25
N SER A 28 -14.98 -7.39 -4.16
CA SER A 28 -15.62 -6.32 -3.37
C SER A 28 -14.60 -5.38 -2.74
N ASP A 29 -13.47 -5.92 -2.27
CA ASP A 29 -12.39 -5.13 -1.64
C ASP A 29 -11.78 -4.12 -2.62
N LEU A 30 -11.77 -4.44 -3.93
CA LEU A 30 -11.31 -3.50 -4.95
C LEU A 30 -12.20 -2.26 -5.01
N TYR A 31 -13.52 -2.40 -4.98
CA TYR A 31 -14.39 -1.22 -5.02
C TYR A 31 -14.16 -0.31 -3.82
N GLU A 32 -13.96 -0.87 -2.63
CA GLU A 32 -13.61 -0.09 -1.45
C GLU A 32 -12.26 0.64 -1.64
N LEU A 33 -11.26 -0.03 -2.24
CA LEU A 33 -9.97 0.60 -2.55
C LEU A 33 -10.12 1.80 -3.50
N LEU A 34 -11.00 1.67 -4.50
CA LEU A 34 -11.26 2.73 -5.49
C LEU A 34 -12.04 3.89 -4.87
N GLU A 35 -13.05 3.60 -4.06
CA GLU A 35 -13.80 4.63 -3.32
C GLU A 35 -12.88 5.39 -2.34
N LEU A 36 -11.99 4.67 -1.64
CA LEU A 36 -10.96 5.31 -0.80
C LEU A 36 -10.07 6.25 -1.60
N ALA A 37 -9.64 5.86 -2.80
CA ALA A 37 -8.83 6.72 -3.66
C ALA A 37 -9.60 7.96 -4.13
N LYS A 38 -10.85 7.80 -4.57
CA LYS A 38 -11.71 8.89 -5.07
C LYS A 38 -12.10 9.87 -3.97
N ALA A 39 -12.57 9.37 -2.83
CA ALA A 39 -12.95 10.18 -1.67
C ALA A 39 -11.77 10.93 -1.07
N ASN A 40 -10.57 10.32 -1.09
CA ASN A 40 -9.34 10.93 -0.58
C ASN A 40 -8.42 11.46 -1.67
N GLN A 41 -8.92 11.80 -2.85
CA GLN A 41 -8.11 12.26 -3.99
C GLN A 41 -7.18 13.43 -3.65
N HIS A 42 -7.62 14.33 -2.76
CA HIS A 42 -6.85 15.47 -2.26
C HIS A 42 -5.57 15.08 -1.53
N ARG A 43 -5.50 13.86 -0.99
CA ARG A 43 -4.35 13.27 -0.29
C ARG A 43 -3.81 12.02 -0.98
N LEU A 44 -4.29 11.67 -2.16
CA LEU A 44 -3.80 10.52 -2.89
C LEU A 44 -2.37 10.77 -3.38
N LEU A 45 -1.41 10.00 -2.87
CA LEU A 45 -0.01 10.10 -3.25
C LEU A 45 0.27 9.22 -4.48
N HIS A 46 0.08 7.91 -4.35
CA HIS A 46 0.36 6.93 -5.40
C HIS A 46 -0.73 5.87 -5.53
N MET A 47 -0.90 5.36 -6.76
CA MET A 47 -1.60 4.12 -7.05
C MET A 47 -0.57 3.11 -7.55
N MET A 48 -0.59 1.90 -7.01
CA MET A 48 0.48 0.92 -7.24
C MET A 48 -0.06 -0.47 -7.55
N ALA A 49 0.72 -1.22 -8.33
CA ALA A 49 0.51 -2.62 -8.61
C ALA A 49 1.76 -3.43 -8.24
N PHE A 50 1.61 -4.39 -7.33
CA PHE A 50 2.68 -5.30 -6.90
C PHE A 50 2.46 -6.66 -7.54
N HIS A 51 3.25 -6.98 -8.55
CA HIS A 51 3.18 -8.23 -9.30
C HIS A 51 4.01 -9.31 -8.63
N THR A 52 3.48 -10.54 -8.57
CA THR A 52 4.19 -11.69 -8.03
C THR A 52 3.71 -13.00 -8.63
N THR A 53 4.42 -14.08 -8.31
CA THR A 53 4.00 -15.45 -8.61
C THR A 53 3.68 -16.15 -7.31
N LYS A 54 2.41 -16.52 -7.10
CA LYS A 54 1.95 -17.21 -5.89
C LYS A 54 1.26 -18.51 -6.30
N ASN A 55 1.73 -19.64 -5.78
CA ASN A 55 1.23 -20.98 -6.12
C ASN A 55 1.16 -21.16 -7.65
N GLU A 56 2.27 -20.85 -8.33
CA GLU A 56 2.43 -20.92 -9.79
C GLU A 56 1.53 -19.97 -10.61
N LYS A 57 0.72 -19.13 -9.97
CA LYS A 57 -0.16 -18.16 -10.63
C LYS A 57 0.46 -16.77 -10.65
N GLN A 58 0.36 -16.10 -11.79
CA GLN A 58 0.74 -14.70 -11.95
C GLN A 58 -0.36 -13.80 -11.38
N VAL A 59 -0.10 -13.19 -10.23
CA VAL A 59 -1.07 -12.39 -9.49
C VAL A 59 -0.52 -11.00 -9.18
N THR A 60 -1.41 -10.11 -8.80
CA THR A 60 -1.15 -8.69 -8.54
C THR A 60 -1.89 -8.28 -7.28
N SER A 61 -1.19 -7.54 -6.42
CA SER A 61 -1.81 -6.73 -5.38
C SER A 61 -1.98 -5.31 -5.89
N LEU A 62 -3.13 -4.69 -5.63
CA LEU A 62 -3.36 -3.28 -5.95
C LEU A 62 -3.36 -2.47 -4.66
N ALA A 63 -2.72 -1.31 -4.69
CA ALA A 63 -2.57 -0.48 -3.50
C ALA A 63 -2.73 1.00 -3.79
N VAL A 64 -3.20 1.72 -2.77
CA VAL A 64 -3.38 3.16 -2.76
C VAL A 64 -2.60 3.72 -1.58
N ILE A 65 -1.66 4.62 -1.86
CA ILE A 65 -0.82 5.27 -0.85
C ILE A 65 -1.30 6.69 -0.64
N MET A 66 -1.55 7.05 0.61
CA MET A 66 -1.96 8.40 0.99
C MET A 66 -0.76 9.27 1.35
N GLN A 67 -0.92 10.58 1.26
CA GLN A 67 -0.08 11.55 1.94
C GLN A 67 -0.28 11.44 3.46
N LEU A 68 0.71 11.94 4.22
CA LEU A 68 0.64 11.98 5.68
C LEU A 68 -0.62 12.70 6.17
N THR A 69 -1.19 12.24 7.29
CA THR A 69 -2.21 13.01 8.01
C THR A 69 -1.57 14.22 8.67
N ASP A 70 -2.34 15.30 8.70
CA ASP A 70 -2.03 16.48 9.48
C ASP A 70 -3.29 16.87 10.30
N PRO A 71 -3.24 16.83 11.64
CA PRO A 71 -2.13 16.37 12.49
C PRO A 71 -1.96 14.83 12.50
N GLY A 72 -0.85 14.33 13.06
CA GLY A 72 -0.67 12.92 13.39
C GLY A 72 0.38 12.15 12.58
N LYS A 73 0.86 12.69 11.46
CA LYS A 73 1.96 12.12 10.64
C LYS A 73 1.79 10.62 10.32
N PHE A 74 0.55 10.17 10.13
CA PHE A 74 0.24 8.80 9.74
C PHE A 74 0.11 8.69 8.22
N GLN A 75 0.77 7.70 7.62
CA GLN A 75 0.66 7.36 6.21
C GLN A 75 -0.04 6.02 6.05
N ALA A 76 -1.26 6.07 5.50
CA ALA A 76 -2.03 4.87 5.16
C ALA A 76 -1.59 4.32 3.79
N LEU A 77 -1.35 3.02 3.73
CA LEU A 77 -1.14 2.27 2.50
C LEU A 77 -2.24 1.20 2.40
N TYR A 78 -3.34 1.50 1.72
CA TYR A 78 -4.43 0.53 1.55
C TYR A 78 -4.07 -0.48 0.47
N ILE A 79 -4.39 -1.77 0.68
CA ILE A 79 -4.02 -2.83 -0.26
C ILE A 79 -5.10 -3.91 -0.37
N CYS A 80 -5.39 -4.30 -1.62
CA CYS A 80 -6.00 -5.58 -1.96
C CYS A 80 -4.88 -6.55 -2.33
N ARG A 81 -4.62 -7.55 -1.50
CA ARG A 81 -3.41 -8.40 -1.59
C ARG A 81 -3.63 -9.58 -2.53
N GLU A 82 -2.79 -9.69 -3.56
CA GLU A 82 -2.60 -10.88 -4.42
C GLU A 82 -3.87 -11.50 -5.03
N GLY A 83 -4.98 -10.76 -5.08
CA GLY A 83 -6.28 -11.26 -5.48
C GLY A 83 -6.58 -11.16 -6.98
N ILE A 84 -5.76 -10.43 -7.73
CA ILE A 84 -6.05 -10.01 -9.11
C ILE A 84 -5.05 -10.67 -10.06
N PRO A 85 -5.49 -11.31 -11.17
CA PRO A 85 -4.58 -11.83 -12.18
C PRO A 85 -3.67 -10.72 -12.71
N ASN A 86 -2.40 -11.03 -12.94
CA ASN A 86 -1.48 -10.07 -13.53
C ASN A 86 -1.91 -9.72 -14.97
N PRO A 87 -2.23 -8.45 -15.28
CA PRO A 87 -2.74 -8.05 -16.58
C PRO A 87 -1.76 -8.30 -17.73
N LYS A 88 -0.45 -8.42 -17.44
CA LYS A 88 0.57 -8.76 -18.45
C LYS A 88 0.43 -10.18 -18.99
N PHE A 89 -0.21 -11.07 -18.24
CA PHE A 89 -0.41 -12.48 -18.60
C PHE A 89 -1.88 -12.81 -18.83
N THR A 90 -2.77 -12.21 -18.04
CA THR A 90 -4.21 -12.41 -18.12
C THR A 90 -4.92 -11.06 -17.94
N PRO A 91 -5.27 -10.39 -19.06
CA PRO A 91 -6.09 -9.18 -19.04
C PRO A 91 -7.36 -9.42 -18.23
N ASN A 92 -7.77 -8.43 -17.44
CA ASN A 92 -8.93 -8.57 -16.57
C ASN A 92 -9.54 -7.22 -16.18
N LYS A 93 -10.88 -7.20 -16.14
CA LYS A 93 -11.67 -6.00 -15.84
C LYS A 93 -11.35 -5.34 -14.50
N ARG A 94 -10.85 -6.11 -13.52
CA ARG A 94 -10.46 -5.58 -12.20
C ARG A 94 -9.27 -4.65 -12.32
N TYR A 95 -8.23 -5.07 -13.04
CA TYR A 95 -7.09 -4.21 -13.29
C TYR A 95 -7.48 -3.03 -14.17
N ASP A 96 -8.30 -3.25 -15.20
CA ASP A 96 -8.78 -2.18 -16.09
C ASP A 96 -9.54 -1.09 -15.32
N LEU A 97 -10.38 -1.48 -14.35
CA LEU A 97 -11.10 -0.54 -13.48
C LEU A 97 -10.15 0.30 -12.61
N PHE A 98 -9.07 -0.31 -12.12
CA PHE A 98 -8.05 0.40 -11.35
C PHE A 98 -7.22 1.34 -12.24
N GLN A 99 -6.90 0.93 -13.47
CA GLN A 99 -6.24 1.76 -14.48
C GLN A 99 -7.11 2.97 -14.85
N GLN A 100 -8.38 2.76 -15.15
CA GLN A 100 -9.33 3.83 -15.43
C GLN A 100 -9.43 4.81 -14.26
N THR A 101 -9.53 4.31 -13.03
CA THR A 101 -9.59 5.19 -11.84
C THR A 101 -8.30 5.98 -11.66
N ALA A 102 -7.14 5.39 -11.95
CA ALA A 102 -5.88 6.12 -11.93
C ALA A 102 -5.87 7.26 -12.95
N GLU A 103 -6.32 7.01 -14.18
CA GLU A 103 -6.44 8.02 -15.24
C GLU A 103 -7.40 9.15 -14.85
N GLU A 104 -8.58 8.81 -14.32
CA GLU A 104 -9.58 9.77 -13.81
C GLU A 104 -9.00 10.68 -12.72
N LEU A 105 -8.12 10.14 -11.88
CA LEU A 105 -7.47 10.87 -10.78
C LEU A 105 -6.14 11.53 -11.18
N GLY A 106 -5.79 11.53 -12.47
CA GLY A 106 -4.55 12.11 -13.00
C GLY A 106 -3.30 11.40 -12.49
N LYS A 107 -3.39 10.10 -12.20
CA LYS A 107 -2.31 9.25 -11.72
C LYS A 107 -1.85 8.25 -12.78
N GLN A 108 -0.63 7.78 -12.62
CA GLN A 108 -0.10 6.61 -13.31
C GLN A 108 0.05 5.48 -12.29
N ILE A 109 -0.20 4.23 -12.72
CA ILE A 109 0.03 3.07 -11.86
C ILE A 109 1.51 2.74 -11.84
N ILE A 110 2.13 2.84 -10.66
CA ILE A 110 3.50 2.40 -10.46
C ILE A 110 3.52 0.88 -10.28
N GLN A 111 4.27 0.18 -11.12
CA GLN A 111 4.32 -1.28 -11.14
C GLN A 111 5.65 -1.78 -10.58
N LEU A 112 5.60 -2.72 -9.63
CA LEU A 112 6.79 -3.35 -9.05
C LEU A 112 6.62 -4.87 -9.02
N SER A 113 7.72 -5.60 -9.25
CA SER A 113 7.77 -7.04 -9.00
C SER A 113 8.25 -7.30 -7.57
N VAL A 114 7.49 -8.08 -6.80
CA VAL A 114 7.76 -8.36 -5.38
C VAL A 114 7.69 -9.85 -5.09
N LYS A 115 8.23 -10.27 -3.94
CA LYS A 115 8.03 -11.62 -3.43
C LYS A 115 6.57 -11.82 -2.97
N PRO A 116 5.99 -13.01 -3.12
CA PRO A 116 4.61 -13.25 -2.72
C PRO A 116 4.53 -13.30 -1.18
N SER A 117 3.40 -12.93 -0.62
CA SER A 117 3.21 -12.90 0.84
C SER A 117 3.37 -14.28 1.48
N SER A 118 3.19 -15.36 0.70
CA SER A 118 3.30 -16.74 1.17
C SER A 118 4.72 -17.18 1.53
N ILE A 119 5.77 -16.44 1.16
CA ILE A 119 7.14 -16.76 1.62
C ILE A 119 7.41 -16.27 3.05
N PHE A 120 6.55 -15.41 3.57
CA PHE A 120 6.70 -14.81 4.89
C PHE A 120 5.86 -15.59 5.89
N HIS A 121 6.43 -15.86 7.06
CA HIS A 121 5.72 -16.58 8.12
C HIS A 121 4.52 -15.78 8.65
N GLU A 122 4.67 -14.45 8.69
CA GLU A 122 3.64 -13.52 9.13
C GLU A 122 3.39 -12.46 8.08
N LYS A 123 2.11 -12.07 7.93
CA LYS A 123 1.67 -11.03 7.01
C LYS A 123 2.33 -9.68 7.29
N GLU A 124 2.58 -9.38 8.56
CA GLU A 124 3.25 -8.14 8.96
C GLU A 124 4.69 -8.06 8.40
N LEU A 125 5.41 -9.19 8.35
CA LEU A 125 6.75 -9.25 7.75
C LEU A 125 6.71 -8.97 6.24
N TYR A 126 5.68 -9.45 5.55
CA TYR A 126 5.44 -9.11 4.14
C TYR A 126 5.22 -7.60 3.97
N TYR A 127 4.44 -6.97 4.84
CA TYR A 127 4.22 -5.53 4.79
C TYR A 127 5.44 -4.70 5.14
N GLN A 128 6.24 -5.12 6.12
CA GLN A 128 7.53 -4.51 6.40
C GLN A 128 8.48 -4.61 5.21
N HIS A 129 8.49 -5.74 4.50
CA HIS A 129 9.25 -5.91 3.27
C HIS A 129 8.79 -4.96 2.16
N LEU A 130 7.48 -4.81 1.94
CA LEU A 130 6.96 -3.84 0.96
C LEU A 130 7.32 -2.40 1.36
N ILE A 131 7.18 -2.02 2.64
CA ILE A 131 7.58 -0.70 3.14
C ILE A 131 9.06 -0.44 2.85
N ALA A 132 9.93 -1.43 3.08
CA ALA A 132 11.36 -1.31 2.78
C ALA A 132 11.60 -1.03 1.28
N ILE A 133 10.95 -1.79 0.38
CA ILE A 133 11.03 -1.56 -1.07
C ILE A 133 10.56 -0.15 -1.45
N LEU A 134 9.43 0.30 -0.91
CA LEU A 134 8.87 1.61 -1.23
C LEU A 134 9.78 2.75 -0.77
N ARG A 135 10.41 2.62 0.41
CA ARG A 135 11.38 3.59 0.91
C ARG A 135 12.65 3.62 0.07
N LEU A 136 13.18 2.45 -0.30
CA LEU A 136 14.38 2.35 -1.13
C LEU A 136 14.19 3.01 -2.51
N ASN A 137 12.97 2.99 -3.04
CA ASN A 137 12.64 3.64 -4.31
C ASN A 137 12.07 5.06 -4.13
N HIS A 138 12.12 5.63 -2.92
CA HIS A 138 11.61 6.96 -2.59
C HIS A 138 10.12 7.20 -2.89
N TYR A 139 9.30 6.14 -2.96
CA TYR A 139 7.84 6.26 -3.13
C TYR A 139 7.13 6.64 -1.82
N ILE A 140 7.75 6.36 -0.67
CA ILE A 140 7.29 6.85 0.62
C ILE A 140 8.47 7.43 1.39
N LYS A 141 8.21 8.39 2.28
CA LYS A 141 9.26 9.06 3.04
C LYS A 141 10.02 8.05 3.94
N PRO A 142 11.33 8.23 4.15
CA PRO A 142 12.05 7.47 5.16
C PRO A 142 11.55 7.85 6.57
N LEU A 143 11.84 6.99 7.55
CA LEU A 143 11.71 7.36 8.95
C LEU A 143 12.84 8.35 9.27
N HIS A 144 12.48 9.52 9.79
CA HIS A 144 13.39 10.43 10.47
C HIS A 144 13.08 10.32 11.96
#